data_AF-A0A0G3I3N9-F1
#
_entry.id   AF-A0A0G3I3N9-F1
#
_cell.length_a   1.000
_cell.length_b   1.000
_cell.length_c   1.000
_cell.angle_alpha   90.00
_cell.angle_beta   90.00
_cell.angle_gamma   90.00
#
_symmetry.space_group_name_H-M   'P 1'
#
loop_
_entity.id
_entity.type
_entity.pdbx_description
1 polymer ?
#
loop_
_entity_poly.entity_id
_entity_poly.type
_entity_poly.pdbx_seq_one_letter_code
_entity_poly.pdbx_strand_id
1 'polypeptide(L)'
;MNNKSWLATSNRGLAKSKPLYSAQIALYQAYMEYHENPALFMAINKDTEEIYFELIPFDVKLAQSLSDKALYIVQDTQAGYTFPRISTDPECFQCRFCDYKKRCWDEQA
;
A
#
# COMPACT_ATOMS: atom_id res chain seq x y z
N MET A 1 -13.43 -11.50 -4.25
CA MET A 1 -12.13 -11.85 -4.88
C MET A 1 -12.35 -13.03 -5.82
N ASN A 2 -11.54 -13.23 -6.86
CA ASN A 2 -11.58 -14.52 -7.59
C ASN A 2 -10.97 -15.64 -6.72
N ASN A 3 -11.16 -16.89 -7.11
CA ASN A 3 -10.80 -18.05 -6.30
C ASN A 3 -9.32 -18.10 -5.93
N LYS A 4 -8.42 -17.85 -6.89
CA LYS A 4 -6.96 -17.83 -6.64
C LYS A 4 -6.56 -16.77 -5.61
N SER A 5 -7.09 -15.55 -5.74
CA SER A 5 -6.80 -14.48 -4.79
C SER A 5 -7.43 -14.74 -3.44
N TRP A 6 -8.64 -15.31 -3.41
CA TRP A 6 -9.33 -15.64 -2.17
C TRP A 6 -8.59 -16.73 -1.40
N LEU A 7 -8.19 -17.82 -2.06
CA LEU A 7 -7.38 -18.89 -1.47
C LEU A 7 -6.05 -18.39 -0.92
N ALA A 8 -5.41 -17.42 -1.58
CA ALA A 8 -4.20 -16.82 -1.05
C ALA A 8 -4.45 -16.08 0.28
N THR A 9 -5.59 -15.39 0.40
CA THR A 9 -6.00 -14.69 1.60
C THR A 9 -6.44 -15.64 2.70
N SER A 10 -7.34 -16.59 2.43
CA SER A 10 -7.83 -17.53 3.44
C SER A 10 -6.74 -18.43 4.00
N ASN A 11 -5.74 -18.82 3.19
CA ASN A 11 -4.63 -19.67 3.64
C ASN A 11 -3.48 -18.92 4.33
N ARG A 12 -3.24 -17.64 4.01
CA ARG A 12 -2.04 -16.90 4.47
C ARG A 12 -2.34 -15.64 5.29
N GLY A 13 -3.61 -15.29 5.43
CA GLY A 13 -4.08 -14.05 6.06
C GLY A 13 -3.99 -12.82 5.14
N LEU A 14 -4.67 -11.76 5.56
CA LEU A 14 -4.78 -10.49 4.85
C LEU A 14 -3.42 -9.81 4.68
N ALA A 15 -2.65 -9.70 5.77
CA ALA A 15 -1.40 -8.96 5.79
C ALA A 15 -0.40 -9.43 4.72
N LYS A 16 -0.28 -10.74 4.53
CA LYS A 16 0.62 -11.33 3.52
C LYS A 16 0.03 -11.30 2.12
N SER A 17 -1.27 -11.57 1.97
CA SER A 17 -1.91 -11.71 0.66
C SER A 17 -2.26 -10.35 0.02
N LYS A 18 -2.58 -9.36 0.83
CA LYS A 18 -3.05 -8.02 0.44
C LYS A 18 -2.50 -6.96 1.41
N PRO A 19 -1.19 -6.69 1.39
CA PRO A 19 -0.56 -5.72 2.29
C PRO A 19 -1.17 -4.30 2.20
N LEU A 20 -1.71 -3.91 1.04
CA LEU A 20 -2.40 -2.63 0.87
C LEU A 20 -3.65 -2.51 1.78
N TYR A 21 -4.45 -3.56 1.90
CA TYR A 21 -5.62 -3.53 2.79
C TYR A 21 -5.20 -3.55 4.26
N SER A 22 -4.12 -4.27 4.59
CA SER A 22 -3.54 -4.25 5.94
C SER A 22 -3.06 -2.84 6.32
N ALA A 23 -2.42 -2.13 5.39
CA ALA A 23 -1.99 -0.75 5.58
C ALA A 23 -3.18 0.20 5.81
N GLN A 24 -4.25 0.06 5.02
CA GLN A 24 -5.47 0.86 5.20
C GLN A 24 -6.11 0.63 6.57
N ILE A 25 -6.27 -0.63 6.98
CA ILE A 25 -6.85 -0.98 8.28
C ILE A 25 -6.00 -0.41 9.42
N ALA A 26 -4.68 -0.56 9.37
CA ALA A 26 -3.78 -0.04 10.40
C ALA A 26 -3.88 1.49 10.54
N LEU A 27 -3.94 2.21 9.41
CA LEU A 27 -4.13 3.66 9.42
C LEU A 27 -5.49 4.04 10.01
N TYR A 28 -6.58 3.34 9.65
CA TYR A 28 -7.89 3.62 10.22
C TYR A 28 -7.94 3.35 11.72
N GLN A 29 -7.39 2.23 12.20
CA GLN A 29 -7.33 1.94 13.62
C GLN A 29 -6.53 3.01 14.40
N ALA A 30 -5.44 3.53 13.82
CA ALA A 30 -4.67 4.61 14.44
C ALA A 30 -5.43 5.94 14.47
N TYR A 31 -5.92 6.42 13.32
CA TYR A 31 -6.51 7.75 13.19
C TYR A 31 -7.95 7.86 13.72
N MET A 32 -8.66 6.73 13.83
CA MET A 32 -10.00 6.68 14.44
C MET A 32 -9.97 6.19 15.89
N GLU A 33 -8.78 6.04 16.49
CA GLU A 33 -8.60 5.64 17.89
C GLU A 33 -9.23 4.25 18.22
N TYR A 34 -9.27 3.36 17.23
CA TYR A 34 -9.76 1.97 17.38
C TYR A 34 -8.62 0.96 17.59
N HIS A 35 -7.60 1.36 18.34
CA HIS A 35 -6.43 0.52 18.60
C HIS A 35 -6.68 -0.60 19.62
N GLU A 36 -7.73 -0.49 20.44
CA GLU A 36 -8.04 -1.47 21.50
C GLU A 36 -8.73 -2.73 20.97
N ASN A 37 -9.35 -2.67 19.79
CA ASN A 37 -10.13 -3.76 19.22
C ASN A 37 -9.64 -4.12 17.81
N PRO A 38 -9.61 -5.42 17.47
CA PRO A 38 -9.27 -5.83 16.11
C PRO A 38 -10.36 -5.39 15.12
N ALA A 39 -9.96 -5.01 13.91
CA ALA A 39 -10.89 -4.78 12.81
C ALA A 39 -11.36 -6.11 12.23
N LEU A 40 -12.63 -6.20 11.82
CA LEU A 40 -13.15 -7.35 11.09
C LEU A 40 -12.92 -7.16 9.59
N PHE A 41 -12.09 -8.01 9.00
CA PHE A 41 -11.95 -8.14 7.56
C PHE A 41 -12.86 -9.26 7.04
N MET A 42 -13.65 -8.97 6.01
CA MET A 42 -14.50 -9.95 5.33
C MET A 42 -14.15 -10.01 3.84
N ALA A 43 -13.99 -11.22 3.32
CA ALA A 43 -13.80 -11.46 1.89
C ALA A 43 -14.75 -12.53 1.37
N ILE A 44 -15.42 -12.21 0.25
CA ILE A 44 -16.29 -13.14 -0.47
C ILE A 44 -15.55 -13.67 -1.71
N ASN A 45 -15.55 -14.99 -1.90
CA ASN A 45 -15.12 -15.63 -3.12
C ASN A 45 -16.21 -15.44 -4.19
N LYS A 46 -15.90 -14.75 -5.29
CA LYS A 46 -16.87 -14.49 -6.35
C LYS A 46 -17.17 -15.71 -7.22
N ASP A 47 -16.31 -16.73 -7.16
CA ASP A 47 -16.45 -17.94 -7.99
C ASP A 47 -17.23 -19.04 -7.25
N THR A 48 -17.18 -19.06 -5.91
CA THR A 48 -17.80 -20.12 -5.06
C THR A 48 -18.75 -19.60 -3.99
N GLU A 49 -18.87 -18.27 -3.83
CA GLU A 49 -19.67 -17.59 -2.79
C GLU A 49 -19.20 -17.83 -1.34
N GLU A 50 -18.08 -18.52 -1.14
CA GLU A 50 -17.49 -18.73 0.18
C GLU A 50 -17.09 -17.41 0.86
N ILE A 51 -17.35 -17.33 2.17
CA ILE A 51 -17.06 -16.16 2.98
C ILE A 51 -15.89 -16.47 3.92
N TYR A 52 -14.92 -15.57 3.95
CA TYR A 52 -13.78 -15.59 4.86
C TYR A 52 -13.86 -14.40 5.81
N PHE A 53 -13.57 -14.64 7.08
CA PHE A 53 -13.45 -13.62 8.12
C PHE A 53 -12.08 -13.69 8.78
N GLU A 54 -11.51 -12.53 9.06
CA GLU A 54 -10.23 -12.40 9.77
C GLU A 54 -10.33 -11.22 10.73
N LEU A 55 -9.92 -11.44 11.99
CA LEU A 55 -9.71 -10.35 12.94
C LEU A 55 -8.30 -9.80 12.75
N ILE A 56 -8.20 -8.50 12.49
CA ILE A 56 -6.94 -7.80 12.25
C ILE A 56 -6.59 -6.97 13.49
N PRO A 57 -5.63 -7.41 14.33
CA PRO A 57 -5.16 -6.63 15.46
C PRO A 57 -4.51 -5.34 15.00
N PHE A 58 -4.51 -4.32 15.85
CA PHE A 58 -3.82 -3.08 15.55
C PHE A 58 -2.31 -3.29 15.43
N ASP A 59 -1.75 -2.95 14.26
CA ASP A 59 -0.32 -2.91 14.03
C ASP A 59 0.19 -1.46 14.12
N VAL A 60 0.59 -1.08 15.33
CA VAL A 60 1.11 0.26 15.62
C VAL A 60 2.36 0.60 14.81
N LYS A 61 3.22 -0.38 14.52
CA LYS A 61 4.46 -0.15 13.79
C LYS A 61 4.17 0.11 12.33
N LEU A 62 3.26 -0.66 11.74
CA LEU A 62 2.80 -0.44 10.38
C LEU A 62 2.15 0.93 10.25
N ALA A 63 1.21 1.27 11.15
CA ALA A 63 0.54 2.57 11.14
C ALA A 63 1.54 3.72 11.22
N GLN A 64 2.46 3.69 12.19
CA GLN A 64 3.48 4.73 12.34
C GLN A 64 4.35 4.87 11.09
N SER A 65 4.87 3.74 10.56
CA SER A 65 5.75 3.78 9.39
C SER A 65 5.07 4.36 8.13
N LEU A 66 3.76 4.11 7.99
CA LEU A 66 2.97 4.64 6.88
C LEU A 66 2.70 6.14 7.05
N SER A 67 2.39 6.57 8.27
CA SER A 67 2.20 7.98 8.60
C SER A 67 3.50 8.78 8.41
N ASP A 68 4.65 8.25 8.85
CA ASP A 68 5.96 8.88 8.64
C ASP A 68 6.27 9.00 7.14
N LYS A 69 6.01 7.95 6.37
CA LYS A 69 6.20 7.97 4.92
C LYS A 69 5.31 9.02 4.25
N ALA A 70 4.06 9.15 4.68
CA ALA A 70 3.15 10.17 4.17
C ALA A 70 3.66 11.58 4.49
N LEU A 71 4.18 11.80 5.71
CA LEU A 71 4.77 13.07 6.10
C LEU A 71 5.95 13.45 5.20
N TYR A 72 6.89 12.53 4.96
CA TYR A 72 8.03 12.79 4.08
C TYR A 72 7.59 13.16 2.67
N ILE A 73 6.62 12.42 2.09
CA ILE A 73 6.08 12.73 0.76
C ILE A 73 5.52 14.16 0.72
N VAL A 74 4.76 14.57 1.73
CA VAL A 74 4.17 15.92 1.80
C VAL A 74 5.28 16.97 1.91
N GLN A 75 6.25 16.77 2.79
CA GLN A 75 7.36 17.71 3.00
C GLN A 75 8.21 17.88 1.73
N ASP A 76 8.62 16.78 1.09
CA ASP A 76 9.41 16.82 -0.13
C ASP A 76 8.65 17.50 -1.27
N THR A 77 7.35 17.20 -1.40
CA THR A 77 6.48 17.83 -2.40
C THR A 77 6.38 19.34 -2.17
N GLN A 78 6.21 19.78 -0.92
CA GLN A 78 6.14 21.20 -0.57
C GLN A 78 7.47 21.92 -0.78
N ALA A 79 8.60 21.24 -0.59
CA ALA A 79 9.94 21.78 -0.84
C ALA A 79 10.30 21.81 -2.34
N GLY A 80 9.46 21.28 -3.23
CA GLY A 80 9.80 21.10 -4.65
C GLY A 80 10.95 20.11 -4.85
N TYR A 81 11.21 19.24 -3.86
CA TYR A 81 12.31 18.30 -3.91
C TYR A 81 12.05 17.24 -4.99
N THR A 82 13.03 17.06 -5.87
CA THR A 82 13.01 16.00 -6.88
C THR A 82 14.04 14.96 -6.51
N PHE A 83 13.57 13.72 -6.33
CA PHE A 83 14.44 12.60 -6.01
C PHE A 83 15.44 12.32 -7.16
N PRO A 84 16.63 11.78 -6.84
CA PRO A 84 17.58 11.34 -7.86
C PRO A 84 16.95 10.36 -8.85
N ARG A 85 17.37 10.44 -10.10
CA ARG A 85 16.96 9.50 -11.14
C ARG A 85 17.46 8.09 -10.81
N ILE A 86 16.66 7.08 -11.10
CA ILE A 86 17.03 5.66 -10.91
C ILE A 86 18.14 5.21 -11.88
N SER A 87 18.33 5.93 -12.98
CA SER A 87 19.33 5.65 -14.02
C SER A 87 19.78 6.95 -14.69
N THR A 88 20.98 6.95 -15.26
CA THR A 88 21.48 8.00 -16.15
C THR A 88 21.06 7.81 -17.61
N ASP A 89 20.49 6.65 -17.95
CA ASP A 89 19.96 6.32 -19.28
C ASP A 89 18.41 6.34 -19.26
N PRO A 90 17.75 7.21 -20.05
CA PRO A 90 16.28 7.27 -20.16
C PRO A 90 15.66 6.04 -20.82
N GLU A 91 16.44 5.22 -21.53
CA GLU A 91 15.98 3.99 -22.19
C GLU A 91 16.24 2.72 -21.38
N CYS A 92 16.82 2.84 -20.18
CA CYS A 92 16.94 1.69 -19.28
C CYS A 92 15.54 1.11 -18.98
N PHE A 93 15.48 -0.20 -18.74
CA PHE A 93 14.21 -0.93 -18.59
C PHE A 93 13.26 -0.25 -17.58
N GLN A 94 13.78 0.18 -16.44
CA GLN A 94 13.00 0.84 -15.39
C GLN A 94 12.47 2.22 -15.82
N CYS A 95 13.25 3.01 -16.55
CA CYS A 95 12.83 4.33 -17.05
C CYS A 95 11.84 4.22 -18.21
N ARG A 96 12.06 3.27 -19.13
CA ARG A 96 11.26 3.09 -20.34
C ARG A 96 9.78 2.82 -20.05
N PHE A 97 9.49 2.08 -18.98
CA PHE A 97 8.13 1.72 -18.57
C PHE A 97 7.62 2.55 -17.38
N CYS A 98 8.29 3.65 -17.05
CA CYS A 98 7.87 4.54 -15.97
C CYS A 98 6.81 5.53 -16.46
N ASP A 99 5.64 5.55 -15.81
CA ASP A 99 4.55 6.50 -16.10
C ASP A 99 4.96 7.97 -15.95
N TYR A 100 6.01 8.24 -15.17
CA TYR A 100 6.53 9.58 -14.89
C TYR A 100 7.80 9.92 -15.69
N LYS A 101 8.17 9.11 -16.70
CA LYS A 101 9.39 9.30 -17.51
C LYS A 101 9.49 10.74 -18.03
N LYS A 102 8.42 11.26 -18.65
CA LYS A 102 8.42 12.62 -19.21
C LYS A 102 8.83 13.67 -18.16
N ARG A 103 8.14 13.71 -17.02
CA ARG A 103 8.47 14.63 -15.91
C ARG A 103 9.89 14.46 -15.37
N CYS A 104 10.38 13.22 -15.29
CA CYS A 104 11.72 12.91 -14.78
C CYS A 104 12.86 13.42 -15.70
N TRP A 105 12.61 13.49 -17.01
CA TRP A 105 13.60 13.83 -18.04
C TRP A 105 13.35 15.20 -18.71
N ASP A 106 12.27 15.89 -18.38
CA ASP A 106 12.03 17.27 -18.82
C ASP A 106 13.01 18.21 -18.08
N GLU A 107 13.87 18.93 -18.81
CA GLU A 107 14.87 19.86 -18.25
C GLU A 107 14.26 21.15 -17.64
N GLN A 108 12.94 21.33 -17.78
CA GLN A 108 12.20 22.53 -17.36
C GLN A 108 11.28 22.28 -16.15
N ALA A 109 11.34 21.10 -15.53
CA ALA A 109 10.52 20.71 -14.38
C ALA A 109 11.18 21.04 -13.03
#